data_AF-A0A957S9M4-F1
#
_entry.id   AF-A0A957S9M4-F1
#
_cell.length_a   1.000
_cell.length_b   1.000
_cell.length_c   1.000
_cell.angle_alpha   90.00
_cell.angle_beta   90.00
_cell.angle_gamma   90.00
#
_symmetry.space_group_name_H-M   'P 1'
#
loop_
_entity.id
_entity.type
_entity.pdbx_description
1 polymer ?
#
loop_
_entity_poly.entity_id
_entity_poly.type
_entity_poly.pdbx_seq_one_letter_code
_entity_poly.pdbx_strand_id
1 'polypeptide(L)'
;MNEQEKAAHAEQVVKEFALGFYQDRARQLGQMVPGADAKVGLEPEAFADPLRYMMEPQEWLTMARFGLGLNDEEAGYIYEICQGMAEWVFGIPGWHTYHIPDAWYEHPMGALWAAAFVRVQGDELITITEAAELAGVSVQAMSQRVKRGTLPSFVDPAAPQRQGRTLVRRSDVTDLKTGG
;
A
#
# COMPACT_ATOMS: atom_id res chain seq x y z
N MET A 1 11.00 -3.49 12.73
CA MET A 1 9.99 -4.39 13.30
C MET A 1 10.40 -5.82 13.05
N ASN A 2 10.23 -6.72 14.02
CA ASN A 2 10.37 -8.16 13.80
C ASN A 2 9.18 -8.69 12.95
N GLU A 3 9.25 -9.94 12.50
CA GLU A 3 8.21 -10.52 11.62
C GLU A 3 6.82 -10.54 12.27
N GLN A 4 6.74 -10.84 13.57
CA GLN A 4 5.48 -10.86 14.31
C GLN A 4 4.86 -9.47 14.43
N GLU A 5 5.68 -8.44 14.71
CA GLU A 5 5.27 -7.04 14.72
C GLU A 5 4.78 -6.59 13.34
N LYS A 6 5.49 -6.97 12.26
CA LYS A 6 5.09 -6.65 10.88
C LYS A 6 3.74 -7.29 10.54
N ALA A 7 3.55 -8.56 10.91
CA ALA A 7 2.30 -9.27 10.68
C ALA A 7 1.12 -8.62 11.41
N ALA A 8 1.32 -8.28 12.69
CA ALA A 8 0.30 -7.59 13.49
C ALA A 8 -0.03 -6.19 12.93
N HIS A 9 0.98 -5.46 12.47
CA HIS A 9 0.77 -4.15 11.84
C HIS A 9 -0.03 -4.24 10.54
N ALA A 10 0.32 -5.18 9.65
CA ALA A 10 -0.45 -5.41 8.42
C ALA A 10 -1.90 -5.75 8.74
N GLU A 11 -2.13 -6.63 9.72
CA GLU A 11 -3.47 -7.01 10.15
C GLU A 11 -4.28 -5.80 10.64
N GLN A 12 -3.67 -4.97 11.49
CA GLN A 12 -4.31 -3.77 12.01
C GLN A 12 -4.67 -2.78 10.88
N VAL A 13 -3.72 -2.46 10.00
CA VAL A 13 -3.94 -1.49 8.91
C VAL A 13 -5.06 -1.96 7.97
N VAL A 14 -5.07 -3.25 7.61
CA VAL A 14 -6.10 -3.81 6.72
C VAL A 14 -7.48 -3.80 7.40
N LYS A 15 -7.56 -4.16 8.68
CA LYS A 15 -8.81 -4.09 9.46
C LYS A 15 -9.37 -2.67 9.50
N GLU A 16 -8.54 -1.70 9.88
CA GLU A 16 -8.93 -0.29 9.97
C GLU A 16 -9.37 0.25 8.60
N PHE A 17 -8.61 -0.03 7.54
CA PHE A 17 -8.95 0.39 6.18
C PHE A 17 -10.27 -0.24 5.71
N ALA A 18 -10.44 -1.55 5.87
CA ALA A 18 -11.63 -2.25 5.41
C ALA A 18 -12.92 -1.74 6.07
N LEU A 19 -12.88 -1.50 7.38
CA LEU A 19 -14.02 -0.94 8.11
C LEU A 19 -14.36 0.47 7.62
N GLY A 20 -13.35 1.35 7.53
CA GLY A 20 -13.56 2.72 7.04
C GLY A 20 -14.05 2.76 5.60
N PHE A 21 -13.47 1.94 4.73
CA PHE A 21 -13.85 1.83 3.32
C PHE A 21 -15.30 1.38 3.17
N TYR A 22 -15.71 0.31 3.86
CA TYR A 22 -17.08 -0.19 3.79
C TYR A 22 -18.09 0.84 4.32
N GLN A 23 -17.81 1.43 5.48
CA GLN A 23 -18.68 2.46 6.07
C GLN A 23 -18.89 3.64 5.12
N ASP A 24 -17.83 4.09 4.46
CA ASP A 24 -17.94 5.18 3.49
C ASP A 24 -18.79 4.79 2.27
N ARG A 25 -18.60 3.58 1.73
CA ARG A 25 -19.39 3.07 0.59
C ARG A 25 -20.87 2.88 0.94
N ALA A 26 -21.17 2.31 2.10
CA ALA A 26 -22.56 2.15 2.57
C ALA A 26 -23.24 3.52 2.72
N ARG A 27 -22.54 4.50 3.29
CA ARG A 27 -23.02 5.88 3.40
C ARG A 27 -23.27 6.52 2.03
N GLN A 28 -22.33 6.38 1.07
CA GLN A 28 -22.51 6.87 -0.31
C GLN A 28 -23.75 6.26 -0.97
N LEU A 29 -23.97 4.96 -0.78
CA LEU A 29 -25.16 4.29 -1.31
C LEU A 29 -26.46 4.84 -0.68
N GLY A 30 -26.47 5.10 0.63
CA GLY A 30 -27.59 5.75 1.31
C GLY A 30 -27.92 7.16 0.79
N GLN A 31 -26.90 7.89 0.29
CA GLN A 31 -27.10 9.19 -0.37
C GLN A 31 -27.73 9.07 -1.75
N MET A 32 -27.47 7.97 -2.47
CA MET A 32 -28.06 7.71 -3.79
C MET A 32 -29.47 7.13 -3.69
N VAL A 33 -29.67 6.20 -2.76
CA VAL A 33 -30.93 5.49 -2.55
C VAL A 33 -31.31 5.65 -1.07
N PRO A 34 -32.33 6.47 -0.75
CA PRO A 34 -32.73 6.71 0.64
C PRO A 34 -32.99 5.41 1.40
N GLY A 35 -32.29 5.23 2.53
CA GLY A 35 -32.41 4.06 3.41
C GLY A 35 -31.72 2.79 2.91
N ALA A 36 -30.93 2.86 1.84
CA ALA A 36 -30.14 1.72 1.39
C ALA A 36 -28.98 1.40 2.34
N ASP A 37 -28.37 2.40 2.97
CA ASP A 37 -27.35 2.27 4.02
C ASP A 37 -27.81 1.37 5.18
N ALA A 38 -29.09 1.46 5.57
CA ALA A 38 -29.69 0.59 6.59
C ALA A 38 -29.89 -0.86 6.14
N LYS A 39 -29.86 -1.15 4.82
CA LYS A 39 -30.06 -2.49 4.23
C LYS A 39 -28.76 -3.18 3.83
N VAL A 40 -27.70 -2.40 3.62
CA VAL A 40 -26.34 -2.89 3.35
C VAL A 40 -25.41 -2.60 4.52
N GLY A 41 -25.92 -2.60 5.75
CA GLY A 41 -25.04 -2.57 6.92
C GLY A 41 -24.31 -3.90 7.05
N LEU A 42 -23.05 -3.90 7.49
CA LEU A 42 -22.42 -5.13 7.98
C LEU A 42 -23.15 -5.56 9.26
N GLU A 43 -23.36 -6.87 9.40
CA GLU A 43 -23.76 -7.43 10.68
C GLU A 43 -22.69 -7.14 11.75
N PRO A 44 -23.06 -7.01 13.04
CA PRO A 44 -22.11 -6.67 14.11
C PRO A 44 -20.86 -7.56 14.16
N GLU A 45 -21.00 -8.84 13.79
CA GLU A 45 -19.90 -9.81 13.75
C GLU A 45 -18.89 -9.51 12.63
N ALA A 46 -19.37 -9.01 11.48
CA ALA A 46 -18.50 -8.59 10.39
C ALA A 46 -17.78 -7.27 10.70
N PHE A 47 -18.40 -6.39 11.50
CA PHE A 47 -17.71 -5.24 12.10
C PHE A 47 -16.62 -5.67 13.09
N ALA A 48 -16.86 -6.73 13.86
CA ALA A 48 -15.93 -7.20 14.88
C ALA A 48 -14.65 -7.79 14.27
N ASP A 49 -14.74 -8.46 13.11
CA ASP A 49 -13.57 -9.04 12.45
C ASP A 49 -13.74 -9.14 10.92
N PRO A 50 -13.46 -8.05 10.17
CA PRO A 50 -13.63 -8.05 8.71
C PRO A 50 -12.76 -9.12 8.01
N LEU A 51 -11.63 -9.48 8.60
CA LEU A 51 -10.74 -10.52 8.04
C LEU A 51 -11.33 -11.93 8.13
N ARG A 52 -12.32 -12.15 9.01
CA ARG A 52 -12.98 -13.45 9.12
C ARG A 52 -14.18 -13.58 8.18
N TYR A 53 -14.83 -12.48 7.86
CA TYR A 53 -16.16 -12.50 7.22
C TYR A 53 -16.21 -11.86 5.83
N MET A 54 -15.15 -11.18 5.39
CA MET A 54 -15.09 -10.51 4.10
C MET A 54 -13.94 -11.06 3.26
N MET A 55 -14.18 -11.32 1.97
CA MET A 55 -13.18 -11.88 1.06
C MET A 55 -12.07 -10.88 0.73
N GLU A 56 -12.43 -9.69 0.26
CA GLU A 56 -11.49 -8.65 -0.15
C GLU A 56 -10.48 -8.27 0.95
N PRO A 57 -10.88 -8.02 2.21
CA PRO A 57 -9.90 -7.79 3.29
C PRO A 57 -8.91 -8.93 3.54
N GLN A 58 -9.28 -10.19 3.28
CA GLN A 58 -8.35 -11.32 3.37
C GLN A 58 -7.30 -11.27 2.25
N GLU A 59 -7.73 -10.96 1.02
CA GLU A 59 -6.82 -10.78 -0.12
C GLU A 59 -5.90 -9.58 0.11
N TRP A 60 -6.44 -8.47 0.60
CA TRP A 60 -5.66 -7.28 0.95
C TRP A 60 -4.62 -7.56 2.04
N LEU A 61 -4.93 -8.43 3.02
CA LEU A 61 -3.96 -8.89 4.00
C LEU A 61 -2.86 -9.73 3.37
N THR A 62 -3.21 -10.63 2.45
CA THR A 62 -2.25 -11.44 1.70
C THR A 62 -1.28 -10.56 0.90
N MET A 63 -1.80 -9.55 0.21
CA MET A 63 -1.01 -8.53 -0.48
C MET A 63 -0.11 -7.72 0.49
N ALA A 64 -0.66 -7.25 1.61
CA ALA A 64 0.12 -6.50 2.60
C ALA A 64 1.27 -7.33 3.17
N ARG A 65 1.02 -8.61 3.48
CA ARG A 65 2.05 -9.55 3.95
C ARG A 65 3.12 -9.79 2.87
N PHE A 66 2.74 -9.88 1.61
CA PHE A 66 3.68 -9.99 0.50
C PHE A 66 4.59 -8.78 0.39
N GLY A 67 4.02 -7.56 0.43
CA GLY A 67 4.79 -6.32 0.41
C GLY A 67 5.79 -6.20 1.56
N LEU A 68 5.47 -6.77 2.72
CA LEU A 68 6.36 -6.81 3.89
C LEU A 68 7.38 -7.96 3.90
N GLY A 69 7.33 -8.83 2.89
CA GLY A 69 8.17 -10.02 2.78
C GLY A 69 7.84 -11.12 3.80
N LEU A 70 6.57 -11.23 4.20
CA LEU A 70 6.09 -12.22 5.17
C LEU A 70 5.46 -13.46 4.52
N ASN A 71 5.26 -13.45 3.20
CA ASN A 71 4.85 -14.60 2.41
C ASN A 71 5.49 -14.54 1.00
N ASP A 72 5.45 -15.68 0.32
CA ASP A 72 6.04 -15.88 -1.01
C ASP A 72 4.97 -16.32 -2.02
N GLU A 73 3.80 -15.69 -1.96
CA GLU A 73 2.71 -15.90 -2.90
C GLU A 73 3.14 -15.59 -4.35
N GLU A 74 2.43 -16.16 -5.32
CA GLU A 74 2.74 -15.94 -6.73
C GLU A 74 2.54 -14.46 -7.11
N ALA A 75 3.55 -13.86 -7.79
CA ALA A 75 3.51 -12.46 -8.17
C ALA A 75 2.31 -12.09 -9.06
N GLY A 76 1.88 -13.00 -9.95
CA GLY A 76 0.68 -12.81 -10.77
C GLY A 76 -0.59 -12.70 -9.93
N TYR A 77 -0.73 -13.54 -8.92
CA TYR A 77 -1.86 -13.49 -7.99
C TYR A 77 -1.87 -12.19 -7.17
N ILE A 78 -0.71 -11.77 -6.62
CA ILE A 78 -0.63 -10.52 -5.87
C ILE A 78 -0.87 -9.29 -6.77
N TYR A 79 -0.46 -9.35 -8.03
CA TYR A 79 -0.74 -8.29 -8.99
C TYR A 79 -2.24 -8.10 -9.21
N GLU A 80 -3.02 -9.18 -9.34
CA GLU A 80 -4.48 -9.11 -9.45
C GLU A 80 -5.11 -8.46 -8.22
N ILE A 81 -4.64 -8.79 -7.00
CA ILE A 81 -5.11 -8.13 -5.77
C ILE A 81 -4.77 -6.64 -5.78
N CYS A 82 -3.56 -6.26 -6.22
CA CYS A 82 -3.17 -4.86 -6.33
C CYS A 82 -4.05 -4.09 -7.32
N GLN A 83 -4.35 -4.68 -8.47
CA GLN A 83 -5.24 -4.08 -9.48
C GLN A 83 -6.67 -3.96 -8.95
N GLY A 84 -7.22 -5.03 -8.38
CA GLY A 84 -8.56 -5.04 -7.80
C GLY A 84 -8.74 -3.99 -6.71
N MET A 85 -7.76 -3.84 -5.80
CA MET A 85 -7.78 -2.77 -4.80
C MET A 85 -7.78 -1.38 -5.46
N ALA A 86 -6.93 -1.14 -6.46
CA ALA A 86 -6.87 0.15 -7.14
C ALA A 86 -8.19 0.47 -7.87
N GLU A 87 -8.84 -0.53 -8.46
CA GLU A 87 -10.17 -0.40 -9.05
C GLU A 87 -11.25 -0.12 -8.01
N TRP A 88 -11.24 -0.81 -6.87
CA TRP A 88 -12.17 -0.57 -5.76
C TRP A 88 -12.08 0.85 -5.21
N VAL A 89 -10.88 1.41 -5.12
CA VAL A 89 -10.64 2.72 -4.50
C VAL A 89 -10.77 3.87 -5.50
N PHE A 90 -10.25 3.72 -6.71
CA PHE A 90 -10.10 4.82 -7.67
C PHE A 90 -10.89 4.62 -8.97
N GLY A 91 -11.42 3.42 -9.20
CA GLY A 91 -12.22 3.10 -10.39
C GLY A 91 -13.51 3.91 -10.43
N ILE A 92 -13.79 4.47 -11.60
CA ILE A 92 -15.08 5.10 -11.90
C ILE A 92 -15.84 4.18 -12.86
N PRO A 93 -17.08 3.78 -12.54
CA PRO A 93 -17.87 2.93 -13.42
C PRO A 93 -17.98 3.50 -14.84
N GLY A 94 -17.68 2.68 -15.85
CA GLY A 94 -17.72 3.06 -17.26
C GLY A 94 -16.47 3.82 -17.75
N TRP A 95 -15.48 4.04 -16.90
CA TRP A 95 -14.20 4.63 -17.29
C TRP A 95 -13.12 3.54 -17.36
N HIS A 96 -12.26 3.62 -18.37
CA HIS A 96 -11.20 2.61 -18.60
C HIS A 96 -9.87 2.98 -17.93
N THR A 97 -9.80 4.12 -17.26
CA THR A 97 -8.58 4.66 -16.66
C THR A 97 -8.91 5.38 -15.37
N TYR A 98 -8.02 5.24 -14.38
CA TYR A 98 -8.05 6.00 -13.14
C TYR A 98 -6.64 6.51 -12.81
N HIS A 99 -6.58 7.53 -11.96
CA HIS A 99 -5.34 8.09 -11.45
C HIS A 99 -5.24 7.81 -9.95
N ILE A 100 -4.11 7.23 -9.52
CA ILE A 100 -3.81 7.03 -8.10
C ILE A 100 -3.19 8.32 -7.56
N PRO A 101 -3.85 9.04 -6.63
CA PRO A 101 -3.32 10.30 -6.10
C PRO A 101 -2.08 10.08 -5.23
N ASP A 102 -1.13 11.04 -5.24
CA ASP A 102 0.11 10.95 -4.44
C ASP A 102 -0.15 10.68 -2.95
N ALA A 103 -1.22 11.28 -2.40
CA ALA A 103 -1.63 11.08 -1.01
C ALA A 103 -1.97 9.62 -0.67
N TRP A 104 -2.30 8.78 -1.66
CA TRP A 104 -2.51 7.34 -1.43
C TRP A 104 -1.24 6.67 -0.90
N TYR A 105 -0.08 7.02 -1.45
CA TYR A 105 1.20 6.43 -1.03
C TYR A 105 1.59 6.82 0.41
N GLU A 106 0.98 7.87 0.96
CA GLU A 106 1.15 8.29 2.34
C GLU A 106 0.17 7.60 3.30
N HIS A 107 -0.96 7.10 2.79
CA HIS A 107 -1.94 6.35 3.57
C HIS A 107 -1.34 4.98 3.98
N PRO A 108 -1.54 4.51 5.23
CA PRO A 108 -0.95 3.24 5.69
C PRO A 108 -1.24 2.05 4.76
N MET A 109 -2.49 1.94 4.29
CA MET A 109 -2.87 0.90 3.33
C MET A 109 -2.20 1.09 1.97
N GLY A 110 -2.05 2.33 1.50
CA GLY A 110 -1.42 2.61 0.21
C GLY A 110 0.10 2.39 0.24
N ALA A 111 0.75 2.59 1.38
CA ALA A 111 2.14 2.22 1.59
C ALA A 111 2.35 0.69 1.49
N LEU A 112 1.47 -0.11 2.11
CA LEU A 112 1.48 -1.57 1.98
C LEU A 112 1.20 -2.04 0.55
N TRP A 113 0.22 -1.43 -0.10
CA TRP A 113 -0.10 -1.67 -1.52
C TRP A 113 1.10 -1.36 -2.41
N ALA A 114 1.76 -0.22 -2.21
CA ALA A 114 2.91 0.18 -3.02
C ALA A 114 4.11 -0.76 -2.83
N ALA A 115 4.37 -1.21 -1.59
CA ALA A 115 5.41 -2.19 -1.31
C ALA A 115 5.16 -3.52 -2.04
N ALA A 116 3.91 -4.01 -2.02
CA ALA A 116 3.53 -5.21 -2.76
C ALA A 116 3.65 -5.00 -4.27
N PHE A 117 3.15 -3.88 -4.79
CA PHE A 117 3.15 -3.56 -6.21
C PHE A 117 4.55 -3.41 -6.80
N VAL A 118 5.50 -2.85 -6.04
CA VAL A 118 6.92 -2.81 -6.45
C VAL A 118 7.52 -4.22 -6.47
N ARG A 119 7.24 -5.03 -5.45
CA ARG A 119 7.77 -6.39 -5.34
C ARG A 119 7.28 -7.32 -6.46
N VAL A 120 6.01 -7.22 -6.89
CA VAL A 120 5.49 -8.03 -8.02
C VAL A 120 6.15 -7.67 -9.35
N GLN A 121 6.70 -6.46 -9.49
CA GLN A 121 7.45 -6.03 -10.67
C GLN A 121 8.90 -6.56 -10.68
N GLY A 122 9.29 -7.36 -9.68
CA GLY A 122 10.66 -7.84 -9.52
C GLY A 122 11.63 -6.78 -9.02
N ASP A 123 11.12 -5.66 -8.49
CA ASP A 123 11.90 -4.59 -7.90
C ASP A 123 11.72 -4.59 -6.37
N GLU A 124 12.48 -3.75 -5.68
CA GLU A 124 12.41 -3.66 -4.23
C GLU A 124 12.60 -2.23 -3.73
N LEU A 125 12.00 -1.98 -2.57
CA LEU A 125 12.13 -0.74 -1.84
C LEU A 125 13.29 -0.83 -0.85
N ILE A 126 14.24 0.09 -0.97
CA ILE A 126 15.42 0.21 -0.11
C ILE A 126 15.42 1.54 0.64
N THR A 127 16.07 1.57 1.79
CA THR A 127 16.23 2.79 2.58
C THR A 127 17.14 3.79 1.87
N ILE A 128 17.04 5.07 2.26
CA ILE A 128 17.95 6.12 1.76
C ILE A 128 19.43 5.79 2.04
N THR A 129 19.72 5.09 3.14
CA THR A 129 21.08 4.67 3.48
C THR A 129 21.60 3.62 2.50
N GLU A 130 20.82 2.56 2.27
CA GLU A 130 21.17 1.51 1.30
C GLU A 130 21.27 2.08 -0.12
N ALA A 131 20.38 3.00 -0.49
CA ALA A 131 20.43 3.69 -1.77
C ALA A 131 21.72 4.52 -1.92
N ALA A 132 22.13 5.23 -0.87
CA ALA A 132 23.36 6.03 -0.87
C ALA A 132 24.61 5.14 -1.03
N GLU A 133 24.64 4.01 -0.32
CA GLU A 133 25.70 3.00 -0.44
C GLU A 133 25.76 2.41 -1.86
N LEU A 134 24.62 2.02 -2.41
CA LEU A 134 24.51 1.46 -3.76
C LEU A 134 25.02 2.43 -4.85
N ALA A 135 24.67 3.71 -4.72
CA ALA A 135 25.07 4.77 -5.64
C ALA A 135 26.48 5.32 -5.38
N GLY A 136 27.12 4.98 -4.26
CA GLY A 136 28.43 5.51 -3.88
C GLY A 136 28.42 7.02 -3.56
N VAL A 137 27.30 7.54 -3.04
CA VAL A 137 27.12 8.96 -2.68
C VAL A 137 26.74 9.11 -1.21
N SER A 138 26.70 10.34 -0.69
CA SER A 138 26.26 10.57 0.69
C SER A 138 24.74 10.42 0.85
N VAL A 139 24.30 9.98 2.04
CA VAL A 139 22.87 9.96 2.45
C VAL A 139 22.20 11.31 2.24
N GLN A 140 22.92 12.40 2.50
CA GLN A 140 22.42 13.76 2.29
C GLN A 140 22.19 14.08 0.81
N ALA A 141 23.08 13.65 -0.09
CA ALA A 141 22.89 13.82 -1.53
C ALA A 141 21.66 13.05 -2.03
N MET A 142 21.46 11.83 -1.53
CA MET A 142 20.27 11.03 -1.86
C MET A 142 18.98 11.67 -1.33
N SER A 143 19.01 12.13 -0.08
CA SER A 143 17.89 12.84 0.55
C SER A 143 17.50 14.12 -0.21
N GLN A 144 18.48 14.84 -0.77
CA GLN A 144 18.23 16.02 -1.59
C GLN A 144 17.56 15.68 -2.93
N ARG A 145 17.88 14.53 -3.55
CA ARG A 145 17.20 14.07 -4.77
C ARG A 145 15.73 13.79 -4.53
N VAL A 146 15.40 13.10 -3.43
CA VAL A 146 14.01 12.88 -3.01
C VAL A 146 13.30 14.21 -2.77
N LYS A 147 13.89 15.13 -2.00
CA LYS A 147 13.31 16.47 -1.75
C LYS A 147 13.07 17.30 -3.01
N ARG A 148 13.88 17.09 -4.05
CA ARG A 148 13.74 17.77 -5.35
C ARG A 148 12.75 17.06 -6.30
N GLY A 149 12.22 15.89 -5.92
CA GLY A 149 11.33 15.10 -6.76
C GLY A 149 12.03 14.39 -7.92
N THR A 150 13.37 14.37 -7.96
CA THR A 150 14.13 13.70 -9.03
C THR A 150 14.37 12.22 -8.74
N LEU A 151 13.93 11.75 -7.58
CA LEU A 151 13.93 10.34 -7.18
C LEU A 151 12.60 10.06 -6.48
N PRO A 152 11.72 9.21 -7.05
CA PRO A 152 10.47 8.82 -6.41
C PRO A 152 10.73 8.20 -5.03
N SER A 153 9.88 8.54 -4.07
CA SER A 153 9.98 8.01 -2.71
C SER A 153 8.68 7.41 -2.24
N PHE A 154 8.80 6.37 -1.43
CA PHE A 154 7.71 5.60 -0.85
C PHE A 154 7.78 5.70 0.67
N VAL A 155 6.63 5.62 1.32
CA VAL A 155 6.58 5.50 2.78
C VAL A 155 6.91 4.06 3.15
N ASP A 156 7.88 3.85 4.05
CA ASP A 156 8.12 2.55 4.68
C ASP A 156 6.90 2.19 5.56
N PRO A 157 6.12 1.16 5.21
CA PRO A 157 4.98 0.75 6.02
C PRO A 157 5.42 0.15 7.36
N ALA A 158 6.65 -0.34 7.50
CA ALA A 158 7.17 -0.97 8.72
C ALA A 158 8.05 -0.04 9.58
N ALA A 159 8.20 1.24 9.22
CA ALA A 159 9.02 2.19 9.97
C ALA A 159 8.24 2.84 11.14
N PRO A 160 8.83 2.90 12.36
CA PRO A 160 8.26 3.72 13.42
C PRO A 160 8.32 5.21 13.06
N GLN A 161 7.36 5.99 13.58
CA GLN A 161 7.05 7.37 13.21
C GLN A 161 8.22 8.38 13.27
N ARG A 162 9.37 8.03 13.86
CA ARG A 162 10.49 8.94 14.15
C ARG A 162 11.74 8.76 13.27
N GLN A 163 11.94 7.65 12.56
CA GLN A 163 13.13 7.43 11.70
C GLN A 163 12.83 6.47 10.54
N GLY A 164 13.46 6.71 9.37
CA GLY A 164 13.52 5.72 8.28
C GLY A 164 12.29 5.58 7.39
N ARG A 165 11.29 6.47 7.49
CA ARG A 165 10.03 6.37 6.73
C ARG A 165 10.16 6.48 5.21
N THR A 166 11.32 6.82 4.67
CA THR A 166 11.46 7.09 3.24
C THR A 166 12.25 5.97 2.59
N LEU A 167 11.59 5.23 1.70
CA LEU A 167 12.18 4.23 0.83
C LEU A 167 12.22 4.76 -0.61
N VAL A 168 13.09 4.16 -1.41
CA VAL A 168 13.21 4.41 -2.85
C VAL A 168 13.33 3.07 -3.55
N ARG A 169 12.97 3.02 -4.83
CA ARG A 169 13.17 1.80 -5.62
C ARG A 169 14.64 1.56 -5.88
N ARG A 170 15.08 0.30 -5.77
CA ARG A 170 16.47 -0.08 -6.10
C ARG A 170 16.76 0.15 -7.58
N SER A 171 15.80 -0.15 -8.48
CA SER A 171 15.93 0.10 -9.92
C SER A 171 16.24 1.58 -10.22
N ASP A 172 15.45 2.52 -9.69
CA ASP A 172 15.64 3.96 -9.87
C ASP A 172 17.05 4.42 -9.44
N VAL A 173 17.58 3.86 -8.36
CA VAL A 173 18.94 4.18 -7.87
C VAL A 173 20.02 3.62 -8.80
N THR A 174 19.79 2.44 -9.35
CA THR A 174 20.74 1.75 -10.25
C THR A 174 20.83 2.47 -11.59
N ASP A 175 19.69 2.91 -12.14
CA ASP A 175 19.63 3.65 -13.40
C ASP A 175 20.33 5.03 -13.30
N LEU A 176 20.29 5.65 -12.11
CA LEU A 176 21.03 6.90 -11.85
C LEU A 176 22.55 6.73 -11.89
N LYS A 177 23.07 5.51 -11.70
CA LYS A 177 24.51 5.22 -11.77
C LYS A 177 25.00 5.00 -13.20
N THR A 178 24.13 4.48 -14.07
CA THR A 178 24.46 4.19 -15.48
C THR A 178 24.22 5.40 -16.39
N GLY A 179 23.40 6.37 -15.98
CA GLY A 179 23.08 7.59 -16.73
C GLY A 179 23.88 8.85 -16.36
N GLY A 180 25.08 8.73 -15.77
CA GLY A 180 25.93 9.85 -15.34
C GLY A 180 27.27 9.93 -16.05
#